data_AF-A0ABD3RQ30-F1
#
_entry.id   AF-A0ABD3RQ30-F1
#
_cell.length_a   1.000
_cell.length_b   1.000
_cell.length_c   1.000
_cell.angle_alpha   90.00
_cell.angle_beta   90.00
_cell.angle_gamma   90.00
#
_symmetry.space_group_name_H-M   'P 1'
#
loop_
_entity.id
_entity.type
_entity.pdbx_description
1 polymer ?
#
loop_
_entity_poly.entity_id
_entity_poly.type
_entity_poly.pdbx_seq_one_letter_code
_entity_poly.pdbx_strand_id
1 'polypeptide(L)'
;MTSACLQRMGFTAAAAELTSAAGQDLSTLEEFAELDSKGQKSLWHLLAWPVGLNTQGNRDPGIKASGKAQANFGLMCYYINHVMKRTDRPLTWPSVTLPQVKTMRPQIQQEDTAKDPAVVPTINAKNWPRTMELVENYIRGHLGVDKTPLSYVIRANLFPPPAADDPIFGTADIEYLSIDEEIITRHRIVDRSAAAAGMTSADHEKAGPFAGASRTDNTRVYDLLVGIFAETDSHVVLKPFKKQ
;
A
#
# COMPACT_ATOMS: atom_id res chain seq x y z
N MET A 1 -6.83 -13.30 19.56
CA MET A 1 -7.88 -12.79 18.62
C MET A 1 -7.56 -13.11 17.16
N THR A 2 -6.30 -13.07 16.73
CA THR A 2 -5.82 -13.40 15.38
C THR A 2 -6.30 -14.77 14.86
N SER A 3 -6.33 -15.80 15.71
CA SER A 3 -6.79 -17.15 15.35
C SER A 3 -8.24 -17.20 14.80
N ALA A 4 -9.15 -16.39 15.33
CA ALA A 4 -10.55 -16.34 14.85
C ALA A 4 -10.66 -15.72 13.44
N CYS A 5 -9.80 -14.75 13.11
CA CYS A 5 -9.74 -14.18 11.77
C CYS A 5 -9.24 -15.21 10.76
N LEU A 6 -8.15 -15.91 11.10
CA LEU A 6 -7.59 -16.98 10.27
C LEU A 6 -8.60 -18.11 10.07
N GLN A 7 -9.37 -18.50 11.10
CA GLN A 7 -10.46 -19.47 10.95
C GLN A 7 -11.51 -19.04 9.92
N ARG A 8 -11.91 -17.76 9.90
CA ARG A 8 -12.83 -17.22 8.87
C ARG A 8 -12.25 -17.27 7.46
N MET A 9 -10.93 -17.21 7.31
CA MET A 9 -10.24 -17.38 6.02
C MET A 9 -10.19 -18.85 5.55
N GLY A 10 -10.58 -19.80 6.41
CA GLY A 10 -10.66 -21.24 6.12
C GLY A 10 -9.58 -22.09 6.77
N PHE A 11 -8.90 -21.57 7.81
CA PHE A 11 -7.86 -22.30 8.54
C PHE A 11 -8.49 -23.12 9.67
N THR A 12 -8.18 -24.43 9.75
CA THR A 12 -8.75 -25.31 10.80
C THR A 12 -7.77 -25.61 11.94
N ALA A 13 -6.47 -25.79 11.66
CA ALA A 13 -5.41 -26.02 12.68
C ALA A 13 -4.19 -25.10 12.53
N ALA A 14 -3.91 -24.58 11.33
CA ALA A 14 -2.76 -23.70 11.05
C ALA A 14 -2.82 -22.33 11.74
N ALA A 15 -4.00 -21.88 12.15
CA ALA A 15 -4.17 -20.57 12.78
C ALA A 15 -3.43 -20.46 14.12
N ALA A 16 -3.37 -21.54 14.90
CA ALA A 16 -2.69 -21.56 16.19
C ALA A 16 -1.17 -21.56 16.02
N GLU A 17 -0.65 -22.34 15.06
CA GLU A 17 0.79 -22.43 14.76
C GLU A 17 1.35 -21.16 14.11
N LEU A 18 0.60 -20.50 13.23
CA LEU A 18 1.01 -19.23 12.64
C LEU A 18 1.25 -18.13 13.69
N THR A 19 0.41 -18.13 14.74
CA THR A 19 0.41 -17.10 15.78
C THR A 19 1.20 -17.50 17.03
N SER A 20 1.78 -18.70 17.08
CA SER A 20 2.51 -19.18 18.25
C SER A 20 3.98 -18.73 18.21
N ALA A 21 4.56 -18.52 19.39
CA ALA A 21 5.99 -18.22 19.54
C ALA A 21 6.90 -19.37 19.10
N ALA A 22 6.37 -20.60 19.04
CA ALA A 22 7.05 -21.77 18.50
C ALA A 22 6.93 -21.90 16.97
N GLY A 23 6.02 -21.13 16.36
CA GLY A 23 5.75 -21.12 14.93
C GLY A 23 6.49 -20.00 14.22
N GLN A 24 5.76 -19.01 13.69
CA GLN A 24 6.35 -17.88 12.94
C GLN A 24 6.12 -16.53 13.64
N ASP A 25 5.55 -16.56 14.85
CA ASP A 25 5.29 -15.40 15.72
C ASP A 25 4.53 -14.25 15.03
N LEU A 26 3.71 -14.58 14.02
CA LEU A 26 2.89 -13.62 13.30
C LEU A 26 1.62 -13.37 14.09
N SER A 27 1.64 -12.33 14.91
CA SER A 27 0.60 -12.02 15.89
C SER A 27 -0.07 -10.66 15.66
N THR A 28 0.64 -9.69 15.06
CA THR A 28 0.19 -8.31 14.86
C THR A 28 -0.27 -8.04 13.42
N LEU A 29 -1.19 -7.09 13.22
CA LEU A 29 -1.68 -6.76 11.86
C LEU A 29 -0.54 -6.21 10.99
N GLU A 30 0.38 -5.48 11.61
CA GLU A 30 1.57 -4.89 11.01
C GLU A 30 2.49 -5.96 10.40
N GLU A 31 2.74 -7.06 11.12
CA GLU A 31 3.52 -8.20 10.61
C GLU A 31 2.84 -8.84 9.39
N PHE A 32 1.52 -9.03 9.42
CA PHE A 32 0.78 -9.54 8.25
C PHE A 32 0.79 -8.56 7.07
N ALA A 33 0.86 -7.25 7.33
CA ALA A 33 0.97 -6.21 6.31
C ALA A 33 2.35 -6.15 5.65
N GLU A 34 3.38 -6.75 6.25
CA GLU A 34 4.75 -6.82 5.71
C GLU A 34 5.00 -8.06 4.84
N LEU A 35 4.12 -9.06 4.93
CA LEU A 35 4.25 -10.29 4.14
C LEU A 35 3.94 -10.05 2.67
N ASP A 36 4.99 -9.95 1.86
CA ASP A 36 4.94 -9.94 0.41
C ASP A 36 4.59 -11.33 -0.17
N SER A 37 4.33 -11.39 -1.48
CA SER A 37 3.94 -12.66 -2.13
C SER A 37 4.99 -13.76 -1.98
N LYS A 38 6.28 -13.40 -1.89
CA LYS A 38 7.38 -14.34 -1.69
C LYS A 38 7.41 -14.85 -0.24
N GLY A 39 7.30 -13.95 0.74
CA GLY A 39 7.19 -14.26 2.16
C GLY A 39 5.99 -15.16 2.45
N GLN A 40 4.84 -14.87 1.85
CA GLN A 40 3.65 -15.74 1.92
C GLN A 40 3.96 -17.14 1.38
N LYS A 41 4.58 -17.27 0.19
CA LYS A 41 4.94 -18.58 -0.38
C LYS A 41 5.94 -19.35 0.51
N SER A 42 6.96 -18.67 1.02
CA SER A 42 7.94 -19.25 1.94
C SER A 42 7.28 -19.74 3.22
N LEU A 43 6.40 -18.93 3.80
CA LEU A 43 5.60 -19.27 4.97
C LEU A 43 4.77 -20.54 4.72
N TRP A 44 4.09 -20.63 3.59
CA TRP A 44 3.33 -21.82 3.21
C TRP A 44 4.20 -23.06 3.03
N HIS A 45 5.38 -22.90 2.44
CA HIS A 45 6.34 -23.97 2.30
C HIS A 45 6.82 -24.48 3.67
N LEU A 46 7.17 -23.57 4.58
CA LEU A 46 7.60 -23.89 5.94
C LEU A 46 6.51 -24.60 6.76
N LEU A 47 5.26 -24.14 6.64
CA LEU A 47 4.14 -24.77 7.34
C LEU A 47 3.80 -26.16 6.78
N ALA A 48 3.90 -26.37 5.47
CA ALA A 48 3.60 -27.65 4.84
C ALA A 48 4.74 -28.68 5.02
N TRP A 49 5.98 -28.20 5.13
CA TRP A 49 7.19 -29.02 5.23
C TRP A 49 8.12 -28.50 6.33
N PRO A 50 7.69 -28.56 7.60
CA PRO A 50 8.51 -28.09 8.71
C PRO A 50 9.78 -28.93 8.83
N VAL A 51 10.89 -28.23 9.10
CA VAL A 51 12.18 -28.85 9.36
C VAL A 51 12.28 -29.07 10.86
N GLY A 52 12.17 -30.33 11.32
CA GLY A 52 12.40 -30.66 12.73
C GLY A 52 11.48 -31.73 13.29
N LEU A 53 11.54 -31.83 14.61
CA LEU A 53 10.66 -32.67 15.41
C LEU A 53 9.57 -31.79 16.04
N ASN A 54 8.36 -32.32 16.15
CA ASN A 54 7.30 -31.67 16.92
C ASN A 54 7.61 -31.73 18.43
N THR A 55 6.73 -31.12 19.24
CA THR A 55 6.83 -31.10 20.70
C THR A 55 6.86 -32.48 21.36
N GLN A 56 6.53 -33.55 20.63
CA GLN A 56 6.56 -34.94 21.08
C GLN A 56 7.81 -35.71 20.60
N GLY A 57 8.77 -35.05 19.95
CA GLY A 57 10.00 -35.67 19.45
C GLY A 57 9.84 -36.49 18.17
N ASN A 58 8.68 -36.42 17.50
CA ASN A 58 8.43 -37.08 16.22
C ASN A 58 8.67 -36.12 15.06
N ARG A 59 9.02 -36.64 13.87
CA ARG A 59 9.12 -35.80 12.67
C ARG A 59 7.80 -35.07 12.43
N ASP A 60 7.87 -33.75 12.32
CA ASP A 60 6.68 -32.91 12.20
C ASP A 60 5.96 -33.19 10.86
N PRO A 61 4.67 -33.61 10.89
CA PRO A 61 3.91 -33.93 9.68
C PRO A 61 3.49 -32.69 8.87
N GLY A 62 3.70 -31.48 9.38
CA GLY A 62 3.29 -30.24 8.74
C GLY A 62 1.78 -30.02 8.71
N ILE A 63 1.38 -28.85 8.21
CA ILE A 63 -0.02 -28.43 8.17
C ILE A 63 -0.55 -28.46 6.74
N LYS A 64 -1.58 -29.27 6.52
CA LYS A 64 -2.31 -29.31 5.25
C LYS A 64 -3.36 -28.19 5.22
N ALA A 65 -3.12 -27.17 4.41
CA ALA A 65 -4.10 -26.14 4.11
C ALA A 65 -4.69 -26.35 2.70
N SER A 66 -5.97 -26.02 2.54
CA SER A 66 -6.59 -26.02 1.20
C SER A 66 -6.03 -24.86 0.36
N GLY A 67 -5.92 -25.04 -0.96
CA GLY A 67 -5.51 -23.97 -1.86
C GLY A 67 -6.42 -22.73 -1.79
N LYS A 68 -7.70 -22.92 -1.42
CA LYS A 68 -8.64 -21.82 -1.15
C LYS A 68 -8.25 -21.00 0.09
N ALA A 69 -7.81 -21.65 1.17
CA ALA A 69 -7.34 -20.97 2.36
C ALA A 69 -6.05 -20.19 2.08
N GLN A 70 -5.14 -20.76 1.29
CA GLN A 70 -3.93 -20.07 0.82
C GLN A 70 -4.24 -18.82 -0.01
N ALA A 71 -5.18 -18.92 -0.95
CA ALA A 71 -5.59 -17.78 -1.76
C ALA A 71 -6.28 -16.68 -0.92
N ASN A 72 -7.18 -17.06 0.00
CA ASN A 72 -7.83 -16.10 0.90
C ASN A 72 -6.82 -15.41 1.83
N PHE A 73 -5.79 -16.13 2.28
CA PHE A 73 -4.73 -15.57 3.10
C PHE A 73 -3.90 -14.51 2.36
N GLY A 74 -3.51 -14.80 1.12
CA GLY A 74 -2.78 -13.81 0.31
C GLY A 74 -3.61 -12.54 0.08
N LEU A 75 -4.91 -12.70 -0.19
CA LEU A 75 -5.84 -11.57 -0.27
C LEU A 75 -5.97 -10.83 1.08
N MET A 76 -5.95 -11.55 2.20
CA MET A 76 -6.04 -10.95 3.53
C MET A 76 -4.81 -10.08 3.82
N CYS A 77 -3.60 -10.59 3.58
CA CYS A 77 -2.36 -9.83 3.71
C CYS A 77 -2.38 -8.57 2.83
N TYR A 78 -2.84 -8.71 1.58
CA TYR A 78 -3.02 -7.56 0.68
C TYR A 78 -4.01 -6.55 1.24
N TYR A 79 -5.17 -6.98 1.71
CA TYR A 79 -6.19 -6.10 2.29
C TYR A 79 -5.68 -5.35 3.52
N ILE A 80 -4.99 -6.03 4.42
CA ILE A 80 -4.39 -5.42 5.62
C ILE A 80 -3.35 -4.36 5.21
N ASN A 81 -2.46 -4.71 4.29
CA ASN A 81 -1.47 -3.77 3.73
C ASN A 81 -2.14 -2.55 3.09
N HIS A 82 -3.16 -2.77 2.26
CA HIS A 82 -3.90 -1.71 1.59
C HIS A 82 -4.54 -0.74 2.60
N VAL A 83 -5.29 -1.25 3.59
CA VAL A 83 -5.97 -0.40 4.57
C VAL A 83 -4.96 0.37 5.43
N MET A 84 -3.96 -0.31 5.98
CA MET A 84 -3.05 0.29 6.95
C MET A 84 -1.96 1.16 6.31
N LYS A 85 -1.34 0.69 5.22
CA LYS A 85 -0.18 1.37 4.62
C LYS A 85 -0.58 2.30 3.48
N ARG A 86 -1.54 1.90 2.63
CA ARG A 86 -1.93 2.67 1.44
C ARG A 86 -3.03 3.69 1.71
N THR A 87 -3.94 3.41 2.63
CA THR A 87 -5.03 4.36 2.98
C THR A 87 -4.91 5.00 4.37
N ASP A 88 -3.87 4.68 5.14
CA ASP A 88 -3.64 5.22 6.50
C ASP A 88 -4.90 5.14 7.39
N ARG A 89 -5.58 3.98 7.35
CA ARG A 89 -6.81 3.74 8.12
C ARG A 89 -6.55 2.78 9.29
N PRO A 90 -7.18 3.01 10.45
CA PRO A 90 -7.11 2.08 11.56
C PRO A 90 -7.84 0.78 11.18
N LEU A 91 -7.21 -0.36 11.45
CA LEU A 91 -7.78 -1.68 11.19
C LEU A 91 -7.74 -2.52 12.47
N THR A 92 -8.76 -3.33 12.67
CA THR A 92 -8.81 -4.29 13.78
C THR A 92 -9.16 -5.68 13.25
N TRP A 93 -8.73 -6.73 13.96
CA TRP A 93 -8.97 -8.12 13.58
C TRP A 93 -10.46 -8.47 13.32
N PRO A 94 -11.44 -7.99 14.11
CA PRO A 94 -12.85 -8.23 13.81
C PRO A 94 -13.30 -7.66 12.47
N SER A 95 -12.75 -6.52 12.06
CA SER A 95 -13.07 -5.85 10.80
C SER A 95 -12.46 -6.55 9.57
N VAL A 96 -11.55 -7.50 9.74
CA VAL A 96 -11.03 -8.29 8.62
C VAL A 96 -11.99 -9.45 8.33
N THR A 97 -12.88 -9.23 7.37
CA THR A 97 -13.91 -10.20 6.97
C THR A 97 -13.65 -10.78 5.58
N LEU A 98 -14.09 -12.02 5.36
CA LEU A 98 -13.89 -12.70 4.08
C LEU A 98 -14.56 -11.98 2.89
N PRO A 99 -15.75 -11.37 3.02
CA PRO A 99 -16.33 -10.54 1.96
C PRO A 99 -15.42 -9.37 1.56
N GLN A 100 -14.93 -8.58 2.52
CA GLN A 100 -14.04 -7.43 2.24
C GLN A 100 -12.72 -7.86 1.62
N VAL A 101 -12.11 -8.93 2.13
CA VAL A 101 -10.87 -9.47 1.56
C VAL A 101 -11.04 -9.87 0.09
N LYS A 102 -12.22 -10.38 -0.29
CA LYS A 102 -12.49 -10.78 -1.68
C LYS A 102 -12.74 -9.61 -2.62
N THR A 103 -13.19 -8.46 -2.13
CA THR A 103 -13.42 -7.28 -3.00
C THR A 103 -12.10 -6.73 -3.56
N MET A 104 -10.96 -7.10 -2.98
CA MET A 104 -9.63 -6.66 -3.43
C MET A 104 -9.10 -7.41 -4.66
N ARG A 105 -9.72 -8.53 -5.06
CA ARG A 105 -9.24 -9.34 -6.19
C ARG A 105 -9.15 -8.56 -7.52
N PRO A 106 -10.18 -7.78 -7.92
CA PRO A 106 -10.10 -6.98 -9.15
C PRO A 106 -8.98 -5.94 -9.09
N GLN A 107 -8.76 -5.32 -7.92
CA GLN A 107 -7.69 -4.33 -7.72
C GLN A 107 -6.30 -4.95 -7.96
N ILE A 108 -6.03 -6.12 -7.36
CA ILE A 108 -4.75 -6.82 -7.58
C ILE A 108 -4.54 -7.12 -9.07
N GLN A 109 -5.59 -7.58 -9.77
CA GLN A 109 -5.51 -7.87 -11.19
C GLN A 109 -5.25 -6.62 -12.04
N GLN A 110 -5.85 -5.48 -11.67
CA GLN A 110 -5.60 -4.20 -12.31
C GLN A 110 -4.14 -3.77 -12.11
N GLU A 111 -3.61 -3.89 -10.89
CA GLU A 111 -2.23 -3.53 -10.55
C GLU A 111 -1.17 -4.43 -11.21
N ASP A 112 -1.46 -5.73 -11.35
CA ASP A 112 -0.57 -6.68 -12.02
C ASP A 112 -0.50 -6.47 -13.54
N THR A 113 -1.58 -5.94 -14.13
CA THR A 113 -1.68 -5.69 -15.57
C THR A 113 -1.39 -4.25 -15.96
N ALA A 114 -1.28 -3.35 -14.98
CA ALA A 114 -0.98 -1.94 -15.17
C ALA A 114 0.37 -1.76 -15.87
N LYS A 115 0.39 -0.86 -16.84
CA LYS A 115 1.59 -0.45 -17.56
C LYS A 115 1.72 1.06 -17.46
N ASP A 116 2.94 1.51 -17.25
CA ASP A 116 3.24 2.93 -17.23
C ASP A 116 2.86 3.56 -18.58
N PRO A 117 2.25 4.76 -18.58
CA PRO A 117 1.94 5.49 -19.79
C PRO A 117 3.18 5.71 -20.65
N ALA A 118 3.14 5.25 -21.90
CA ALA A 118 4.25 5.43 -22.85
C ALA A 118 4.28 6.81 -23.51
N VAL A 119 3.13 7.49 -23.57
CA VAL A 119 3.00 8.78 -24.24
C VAL A 119 3.25 9.90 -23.24
N VAL A 120 4.38 10.58 -23.41
CA VAL A 120 4.74 11.77 -22.63
C VAL A 120 3.86 12.94 -23.05
N PRO A 121 3.30 13.74 -22.12
CA PRO A 121 2.46 14.87 -22.44
C PRO A 121 3.24 15.96 -23.20
N THR A 122 2.63 16.54 -24.23
CA THR A 122 3.20 17.65 -24.98
C THR A 122 2.86 18.98 -24.32
N ILE A 123 3.87 19.84 -24.14
CA ILE A 123 3.68 21.15 -23.53
C ILE A 123 3.03 22.12 -24.52
N ASN A 124 1.92 22.72 -24.11
CA ASN A 124 1.27 23.81 -24.84
C ASN A 124 1.40 25.11 -24.04
N ALA A 125 2.41 25.93 -24.38
CA ALA A 125 2.68 27.20 -23.71
C ALA A 125 1.52 28.21 -23.79
N LYS A 126 0.57 28.04 -24.72
CA LYS A 126 -0.64 28.89 -24.83
C LYS A 126 -1.75 28.45 -23.90
N ASN A 127 -1.71 27.22 -23.39
CA ASN A 127 -2.69 26.67 -22.47
C ASN A 127 -2.01 25.87 -21.36
N TRP A 128 -1.43 26.61 -20.42
CA TRP A 128 -0.80 26.07 -19.23
C TRP A 128 -1.74 25.25 -18.34
N PRO A 129 -2.99 25.68 -18.06
CA PRO A 129 -3.93 24.87 -17.29
C PRO A 129 -4.11 23.47 -17.88
N ARG A 130 -4.35 23.38 -19.18
CA ARG A 130 -4.49 22.08 -19.86
C ARG A 130 -3.19 21.26 -19.84
N THR A 131 -2.05 21.91 -19.98
CA THR A 131 -0.74 21.23 -19.88
C THR A 131 -0.57 20.60 -18.50
N MET A 132 -0.89 21.32 -17.42
CA MET A 132 -0.78 20.79 -16.06
C MET A 132 -1.72 19.62 -15.79
N GLU A 133 -2.97 19.67 -16.28
CA GLU A 133 -3.88 18.53 -16.22
C GLU A 133 -3.32 17.29 -16.93
N LEU A 134 -2.68 17.46 -18.09
CA LEU A 134 -2.06 16.36 -18.82
C LEU A 134 -0.84 15.79 -18.08
N VAL A 135 -0.05 16.65 -17.44
CA VAL A 135 1.08 16.22 -16.61
C VAL A 135 0.61 15.47 -15.37
N GLU A 136 -0.42 15.96 -14.67
CA GLU A 136 -0.99 15.27 -13.51
C GLU A 136 -1.54 13.89 -13.90
N ASN A 137 -2.31 13.80 -14.99
CA ASN A 137 -2.83 12.53 -15.50
C ASN A 137 -1.73 11.57 -15.93
N TYR A 138 -0.65 12.09 -16.54
CA TYR A 138 0.51 11.29 -16.88
C TYR A 138 1.15 10.71 -15.62
N ILE A 139 1.41 11.53 -14.60
CA ILE A 139 1.98 11.07 -13.32
C ILE A 139 1.06 10.08 -12.62
N ARG A 140 -0.26 10.32 -12.60
CA ARG A 140 -1.28 9.41 -12.04
C ARG A 140 -1.24 8.01 -12.67
N GLY A 141 -0.92 7.92 -13.96
CA GLY A 141 -0.81 6.63 -14.63
C GLY A 141 0.44 5.81 -14.26
N HIS A 142 1.46 6.43 -13.67
CA HIS A 142 2.67 5.71 -13.20
C HIS A 142 2.43 5.19 -11.78
N LEU A 143 2.88 3.95 -11.53
CA LEU A 143 2.79 3.33 -10.21
C LEU A 143 4.10 3.46 -9.42
N GLY A 144 3.97 3.74 -8.12
CA GLY A 144 5.06 3.80 -7.14
C GLY A 144 5.55 2.44 -6.67
N VAL A 145 6.42 2.46 -5.66
CA VAL A 145 7.07 1.25 -5.10
C VAL A 145 6.06 0.22 -4.60
N ASP A 146 4.97 0.67 -4.01
CA ASP A 146 3.91 -0.13 -3.40
C ASP A 146 2.67 -0.30 -4.31
N LYS A 147 2.82 0.02 -5.60
CA LYS A 147 1.72 0.04 -6.59
C LYS A 147 0.69 1.15 -6.40
N THR A 148 0.98 2.17 -5.60
CA THR A 148 0.14 3.37 -5.49
C THR A 148 0.38 4.33 -6.68
N PRO A 149 -0.66 4.92 -7.30
CA PRO A 149 -0.50 5.96 -8.32
C PRO A 149 0.34 7.14 -7.83
N LEU A 150 1.41 7.51 -8.56
CA LEU A 150 2.40 8.52 -8.13
C LEU A 150 1.82 9.93 -7.87
N SER A 151 0.61 10.21 -8.37
CA SER A 151 -0.07 11.49 -8.15
C SER A 151 -0.34 11.79 -6.67
N TYR A 152 -0.29 10.79 -5.78
CA TYR A 152 -0.40 11.03 -4.34
C TYR A 152 0.70 11.97 -3.82
N VAL A 153 1.90 11.95 -4.41
CA VAL A 153 3.05 12.74 -3.93
C VAL A 153 2.85 14.24 -4.18
N ILE A 154 2.12 14.60 -5.24
CA ILE A 154 1.93 16.00 -5.67
C ILE A 154 0.65 16.63 -5.09
N ARG A 155 -0.04 15.94 -4.18
CA ARG A 155 -1.27 16.45 -3.57
C ARG A 155 -0.96 17.62 -2.63
N ALA A 156 -1.91 18.56 -2.53
CA ALA A 156 -1.76 19.74 -1.68
C ALA A 156 -1.80 19.40 -0.17
N ASN A 157 -2.60 18.41 0.23
CA ASN A 157 -2.77 18.06 1.63
C ASN A 157 -1.70 17.06 2.08
N LEU A 158 -0.78 17.49 2.95
CA LEU A 158 0.29 16.60 3.43
C LEU A 158 -0.25 15.41 4.24
N PHE A 159 -1.22 15.69 5.11
CA PHE A 159 -1.90 14.70 5.93
C PHE A 159 -3.28 14.37 5.35
N PRO A 160 -3.66 13.08 5.31
CA PRO A 160 -4.99 12.71 4.88
C PRO A 160 -6.05 13.12 5.93
N PRO A 161 -7.31 13.30 5.52
CA PRO A 161 -8.41 13.54 6.45
C PRO A 161 -8.49 12.46 7.54
N PRO A 162 -8.94 12.81 8.76
CA PRO A 162 -9.20 11.82 9.80
C PRO A 162 -10.16 10.73 9.30
N ALA A 163 -9.87 9.47 9.59
CA ALA A 163 -10.68 8.34 9.13
C ALA A 163 -12.13 8.35 9.66
N ALA A 164 -12.42 9.11 10.72
CA ALA A 164 -13.77 9.26 11.26
C ALA A 164 -14.68 10.13 10.37
N ASP A 165 -14.09 11.09 9.64
CA ASP A 165 -14.81 12.07 8.84
C ASP A 165 -14.73 11.76 7.33
N ASP A 166 -14.06 10.67 6.97
CA ASP A 166 -13.80 10.29 5.58
C ASP A 166 -14.17 8.82 5.35
N PRO A 167 -15.35 8.54 4.75
CA PRO A 167 -15.81 7.17 4.51
C PRO A 167 -14.87 6.38 3.58
N ILE A 168 -14.91 5.04 3.68
CA ILE A 168 -14.10 4.13 2.85
C ILE A 168 -14.79 3.84 1.53
N PHE A 169 -14.03 3.64 0.45
CA PHE A 169 -14.62 3.38 -0.85
C PHE A 169 -15.62 2.21 -0.81
N GLY A 170 -16.81 2.45 -1.39
CA GLY A 170 -17.90 1.48 -1.43
C GLY A 170 -18.89 1.54 -0.26
N THR A 171 -18.78 2.52 0.65
CA THR A 171 -19.84 2.82 1.63
C THR A 171 -20.80 3.91 1.12
N ALA A 172 -21.93 4.08 1.81
CA ALA A 172 -22.79 5.25 1.61
C ALA A 172 -22.00 6.54 1.91
N ASP A 173 -22.38 7.63 1.25
CA ASP A 173 -21.81 8.98 1.41
C ASP A 173 -20.33 9.13 1.02
N ILE A 174 -19.84 8.28 0.12
CA ILE A 174 -18.47 8.33 -0.40
C ILE A 174 -18.27 9.42 -1.46
N GLU A 175 -17.11 10.09 -1.41
CA GLU A 175 -16.69 11.03 -2.47
C GLU A 175 -15.73 10.40 -3.50
N TYR A 176 -15.06 9.31 -3.14
CA TYR A 176 -14.13 8.59 -4.03
C TYR A 176 -14.86 7.86 -5.16
N LEU A 177 -14.46 8.11 -6.40
CA LEU A 177 -14.98 7.43 -7.59
C LEU A 177 -14.34 6.05 -7.78
N SER A 178 -13.18 5.81 -7.17
CA SER A 178 -12.44 4.54 -7.26
C SER A 178 -11.56 4.29 -6.05
N ILE A 179 -11.10 3.04 -5.89
CA ILE A 179 -10.09 2.67 -4.89
C ILE A 179 -8.80 3.47 -5.10
N ASP A 180 -8.39 3.69 -6.36
CA ASP A 180 -7.18 4.46 -6.68
C ASP A 180 -7.28 5.92 -6.19
N GLU A 181 -8.46 6.55 -6.30
CA GLU A 181 -8.68 7.90 -5.77
C GLU A 181 -8.61 7.97 -4.24
N GLU A 182 -9.18 6.97 -3.56
CA GLU A 182 -9.03 6.85 -2.12
C GLU A 182 -7.55 6.73 -1.73
N ILE A 183 -6.81 5.86 -2.42
CA ILE A 183 -5.37 5.69 -2.18
C ILE A 183 -4.65 7.02 -2.42
N ILE A 184 -4.86 7.70 -3.55
CA ILE A 184 -4.18 8.98 -3.86
C ILE A 184 -4.44 10.01 -2.75
N THR A 185 -5.69 10.12 -2.32
CA THR A 185 -6.10 11.09 -1.31
C THR A 185 -5.53 10.76 0.06
N ARG A 186 -5.40 9.47 0.39
CA ARG A 186 -5.08 9.01 1.74
C ARG A 186 -3.65 8.55 1.96
N HIS A 187 -2.91 8.19 0.92
CA HIS A 187 -1.60 7.57 1.03
C HIS A 187 -0.63 8.41 1.87
N ARG A 188 0.23 7.78 2.67
CA ARG A 188 1.12 8.55 3.55
C ARG A 188 2.23 9.25 2.77
N ILE A 189 2.32 10.56 2.90
CA ILE A 189 3.52 11.32 2.51
C ILE A 189 4.45 11.48 3.71
N VAL A 190 3.88 11.84 4.86
CA VAL A 190 4.55 11.98 6.15
C VAL A 190 4.07 10.89 7.10
N ASP A 191 4.99 10.41 7.95
CA ASP A 191 4.66 9.51 9.04
C ASP A 191 4.00 10.28 10.18
N ARG A 192 2.68 10.15 10.31
CA ARG A 192 1.90 10.78 11.37
C ARG A 192 2.36 10.35 12.77
N SER A 193 2.85 9.12 12.94
CA SER A 193 3.28 8.61 14.24
C SER A 193 4.61 9.21 14.70
N ALA A 194 5.46 9.61 13.75
CA ALA A 194 6.74 10.25 14.02
C ALA A 194 6.69 11.78 13.91
N ALA A 195 5.57 12.35 13.43
CA ALA A 195 5.38 13.79 13.29
C ALA A 195 5.41 14.46 14.68
N ALA A 196 6.35 15.38 14.87
CA ALA A 196 6.49 16.11 16.13
C ALA A 196 5.27 17.01 16.39
N ALA A 197 4.73 16.94 17.60
CA ALA A 197 3.62 17.80 18.03
C ALA A 197 4.04 19.28 17.95
N GLY A 198 3.20 20.11 17.34
CA GLY A 198 3.39 21.56 17.25
C GLY A 198 4.11 22.07 16.00
N MET A 199 4.55 21.19 15.10
CA MET A 199 5.02 21.59 13.76
C MET A 199 3.84 21.88 12.83
N THR A 200 3.99 22.89 11.96
CA THR A 200 2.99 23.19 10.93
C THR A 200 3.15 22.24 9.74
N SER A 201 2.14 22.17 8.86
CA SER A 201 2.23 21.39 7.61
C SER A 201 3.43 21.82 6.75
N ALA A 202 3.76 23.12 6.72
CA ALA A 202 4.90 23.64 5.98
C ALA A 202 6.25 23.18 6.59
N ASP A 203 6.33 23.08 7.91
CA ASP A 203 7.53 22.56 8.58
C ASP A 203 7.74 21.07 8.25
N HIS A 204 6.66 20.29 8.23
CA HIS A 204 6.69 18.88 7.85
C HIS A 204 7.01 18.64 6.38
N GLU A 205 6.56 19.51 5.48
CA GLU A 205 6.90 19.45 4.05
C GLU A 205 8.40 19.69 3.81
N LYS A 206 9.07 20.43 4.71
CA LYS A 206 10.51 20.69 4.61
C LYS A 206 11.37 19.63 5.30
N ALA A 207 10.97 19.19 6.49
CA ALA A 207 11.81 18.37 7.37
C ALA A 207 11.36 16.90 7.47
N GLY A 208 10.18 16.55 6.97
CA GLY A 208 9.56 15.25 7.22
C GLY A 208 8.93 15.17 8.62
N PRO A 209 8.76 13.96 9.19
CA PRO A 209 9.33 12.69 8.77
C PRO A 209 8.60 12.06 7.58
N PHE A 210 9.27 11.94 6.43
CA PHE A 210 8.64 11.33 5.26
C PHE A 210 8.50 9.81 5.40
N ALA A 211 7.38 9.27 4.92
CA ALA A 211 7.21 7.83 4.79
C ALA A 211 8.27 7.25 3.84
N GLY A 212 8.68 6.00 4.07
CA GLY A 212 9.74 5.36 3.25
C GLY A 212 9.40 5.30 1.76
N ALA A 213 8.15 4.97 1.43
CA ALA A 213 7.67 4.94 0.05
C ALA A 213 7.69 6.33 -0.61
N SER A 214 7.21 7.37 0.09
CA SER A 214 7.08 8.73 -0.47
C SER A 214 8.40 9.34 -0.90
N ARG A 215 9.51 9.04 -0.20
CA ARG A 215 10.85 9.52 -0.63
C ARG A 215 11.27 8.92 -1.97
N THR A 216 11.04 7.63 -2.15
CA THR A 216 11.41 6.92 -3.38
C THR A 216 10.50 7.34 -4.53
N ASP A 217 9.20 7.46 -4.27
CA ASP A 217 8.21 7.88 -5.25
C ASP A 217 8.41 9.34 -5.67
N ASN A 218 8.74 10.24 -4.73
CA ASN A 218 9.05 11.64 -5.04
C ASN A 218 10.28 11.77 -5.96
N THR A 219 11.28 10.92 -5.74
CA THR A 219 12.45 10.84 -6.62
C THR A 219 12.05 10.45 -8.05
N ARG A 220 11.10 9.51 -8.20
CA ARG A 220 10.58 9.08 -9.50
C ARG A 220 9.71 10.18 -10.15
N VAL A 221 8.86 10.85 -9.39
CA VAL A 221 8.07 12.00 -9.88
C VAL A 221 8.98 13.10 -10.40
N TYR A 222 10.07 13.41 -9.70
CA TYR A 222 11.07 14.38 -10.15
C TYR A 222 11.66 14.01 -11.52
N ASP A 223 12.02 12.73 -11.74
CA ASP A 223 12.53 12.29 -13.04
C ASP A 223 11.52 12.46 -14.16
N LEU A 224 10.26 12.13 -13.90
CA LEU A 224 9.18 12.30 -14.88
C LEU A 224 8.99 13.78 -15.23
N LEU A 225 8.99 14.66 -14.22
CA LEU A 225 8.87 16.10 -14.42
C LEU A 225 10.07 16.67 -15.19
N VAL A 226 11.30 16.26 -14.85
CA VAL A 226 12.49 16.67 -15.61
C VAL A 226 12.40 16.18 -17.05
N GLY A 227 11.97 14.94 -17.29
CA GLY A 227 11.78 14.41 -18.64
C GLY A 227 10.78 15.22 -19.47
N ILE A 228 9.71 15.73 -18.86
CA ILE A 228 8.70 16.56 -19.53
C ILE A 228 9.22 17.98 -19.80
N PHE A 229 9.86 18.60 -18.79
CA PHE A 229 10.20 20.02 -18.82
C PHE A 229 11.65 20.34 -19.23
N ALA A 230 12.52 19.35 -19.44
CA ALA A 230 13.95 19.55 -19.70
C ALA A 230 14.26 20.57 -20.82
N GLU A 231 13.46 20.56 -21.88
CA GLU A 231 13.64 21.42 -23.06
C GLU A 231 12.92 22.77 -22.95
N THR A 232 12.28 23.05 -21.82
CA THR A 232 11.54 24.30 -21.60
C THR A 232 12.23 25.19 -20.58
N ASP A 233 12.01 26.50 -20.71
CA ASP A 233 12.53 27.50 -19.77
C ASP A 233 12.08 27.23 -18.32
N SER A 234 10.95 26.52 -18.14
CA SER A 234 10.42 26.08 -16.85
C SER A 234 11.35 25.10 -16.11
N HIS A 235 12.33 24.49 -16.78
CA HIS A 235 13.32 23.62 -16.14
C HIS A 235 14.10 24.33 -15.01
N VAL A 236 14.28 25.65 -15.09
CA VAL A 236 14.97 26.42 -14.03
C VAL A 236 14.26 26.36 -12.69
N VAL A 237 12.93 26.19 -12.69
CA VAL A 237 12.11 26.06 -11.47
C VAL A 237 12.29 24.70 -10.82
N LEU A 238 12.63 23.65 -11.58
CA LEU A 238 12.85 22.29 -11.08
C LEU A 238 14.26 22.07 -10.52
N LYS A 239 15.25 22.87 -10.93
CA LYS A 239 16.66 22.73 -10.49
C LYS A 239 16.87 22.80 -8.97
N PRO A 240 16.22 23.71 -8.21
CA PRO A 240 16.38 23.80 -6.76
C PRO A 240 15.87 22.56 -6.01
N PHE A 241 14.94 21.81 -6.62
CA PHE A 241 14.32 20.62 -6.03
C PHE A 241 15.00 19.32 -6.46
N LYS A 242 16.25 19.41 -6.94
CA LYS A 242 17.02 18.23 -7.33
C LYS A 242 17.14 17.27 -6.15
N LYS A 243 16.99 15.97 -6.47
CA LYS A 243 17.13 14.84 -5.55
C LYS A 243 18.33 15.03 -4.62
N GLN A 244 18.07 15.03 -3.32
CA GLN A 244 19.10 14.98 -2.26
C GLN A 244 19.42 13.52 -1.91
#